data_AF-A0A939XEX9-F1
#
_entry.id   AF-A0A939XEX9-F1
#
_cell.length_a   1.000
_cell.length_b   1.000
_cell.length_c   1.000
_cell.angle_alpha   90.00
_cell.angle_beta   90.00
_cell.angle_gamma   90.00
#
_symmetry.space_group_name_H-M   'P 1'
#
loop_
_entity.id
_entity.type
_entity.pdbx_description
1 polymer ?
#
loop_
_entity_poly.entity_id
_entity_poly.type
_entity_poly.pdbx_seq_one_letter_code
_entity_poly.pdbx_strand_id
1 'polypeptide(L)'
;TIPQFYVTSVVLPENDPNFKRIRELHTITLQTRIIQAEATVKTAQAQSEAQYRTAQEQSKAAIEVAHREAELQKQTTETEILKREAERKIIAAQADAEAAKMAGLTEAEIMRAKGYNQKDVLQAEVQKAYAEGIGNMGPEVSNGGGGSSIVGDMMGLGVGMAAANAIMPQIGNMMQGIGAQQPADNNTAAAPAAPSADTWDCTCGNKGVVGNFCNNCGAPRPTQESRWDCSCGQKGIFGNFCNNCGKKRGE
;
A
#
# COMPACT_ATOMS: atom_id res chain seq x y z
N THR A 1 51.16 40.61 -48.94
CA THR A 1 51.68 39.41 -48.23
C THR A 1 52.23 39.86 -46.90
N ILE A 2 51.60 39.45 -45.79
CA ILE A 2 52.04 39.84 -44.43
C ILE A 2 53.22 38.92 -44.05
N PRO A 3 54.40 39.46 -43.67
CA PRO A 3 55.53 38.63 -43.27
C PRO A 3 55.19 37.89 -41.96
N GLN A 4 55.27 36.56 -41.98
CA GLN A 4 55.16 35.73 -40.79
C GLN A 4 56.54 35.63 -40.15
N PHE A 5 56.69 36.13 -38.93
CA PHE A 5 57.89 35.99 -38.12
C PHE A 5 57.64 34.92 -37.05
N TYR A 6 58.50 33.90 -37.03
CA TYR A 6 58.47 32.84 -36.03
C TYR A 6 59.50 33.14 -34.96
N VAL A 7 59.06 33.23 -33.71
CA VAL A 7 59.96 33.34 -32.56
C VAL A 7 60.54 31.94 -32.30
N THR A 8 61.81 31.77 -32.60
CA THR A 8 62.49 30.45 -32.53
C THR A 8 63.15 30.18 -31.19
N SER A 9 63.55 31.23 -30.45
CA SER A 9 64.09 31.08 -29.11
C SER A 9 63.65 32.24 -28.22
N VAL A 10 63.24 31.91 -27.00
CA VAL A 10 62.95 32.86 -25.93
C VAL A 10 63.91 32.53 -24.81
N VAL A 11 64.87 33.42 -24.55
CA VAL A 11 65.83 33.23 -23.47
C VAL A 11 65.18 33.70 -22.17
N LEU A 12 64.88 32.77 -21.27
CA LEU A 12 64.33 33.11 -19.96
C LEU A 12 65.48 33.45 -19.00
N PRO A 13 65.33 34.50 -18.15
CA PRO A 13 66.35 34.89 -17.19
C PRO A 13 66.37 33.91 -16.00
N GLU A 14 66.95 32.73 -16.22
CA GLU A 14 66.97 31.65 -15.22
C GLU A 14 67.90 31.91 -14.03
N ASN A 15 68.78 32.91 -14.10
CA ASN A 15 69.69 33.26 -13.01
C ASN A 15 69.11 34.31 -12.05
N ASP A 16 67.95 34.92 -12.37
CA ASP A 16 67.32 35.90 -11.50
C ASP A 16 66.49 35.20 -10.38
N PRO A 17 66.77 35.47 -9.09
CA PRO A 17 66.03 34.89 -7.97
C PRO A 17 64.51 35.18 -8.01
N ASN A 18 64.11 36.35 -8.51
CA ASN A 18 62.71 36.75 -8.60
C ASN A 18 61.96 35.93 -9.67
N PHE A 19 62.61 35.67 -10.81
CA PHE A 19 62.04 34.85 -11.87
C PHE A 19 61.79 33.40 -11.41
N LYS A 20 62.75 32.79 -10.68
CA LYS A 20 62.58 31.45 -10.09
C LYS A 20 61.38 31.39 -9.15
N ARG A 21 61.25 32.38 -8.26
CA ARG A 21 60.15 32.46 -7.29
C ARG A 21 58.79 32.58 -7.98
N ILE A 22 58.67 33.41 -9.03
CA ILE A 22 57.42 33.56 -9.79
C ILE A 22 57.06 32.25 -10.50
N ARG A 23 58.04 31.58 -11.11
CA ARG A 23 57.84 30.28 -11.78
C ARG A 23 57.35 29.23 -10.78
N GLU A 24 57.98 29.12 -9.62
CA GLU A 24 57.57 28.22 -8.54
C GLU A 24 56.15 28.51 -8.05
N LEU A 25 55.82 29.78 -7.78
CA LEU A 25 54.46 30.19 -7.40
C LEU A 25 53.43 29.84 -8.48
N HIS A 26 53.78 30.01 -9.75
CA HIS A 26 52.91 29.62 -10.86
C HIS A 26 52.67 28.11 -10.90
N THR A 27 53.72 27.30 -10.69
CA THR A 27 53.57 25.84 -10.63
C THR A 27 52.69 25.40 -9.46
N ILE A 28 52.86 26.00 -8.28
CA ILE A 28 52.02 25.73 -7.10
C ILE A 28 50.56 26.13 -7.37
N THR A 29 50.34 27.27 -8.02
CA THR A 29 49.01 27.75 -8.39
C THR A 29 48.32 26.77 -9.36
N LEU A 30 49.04 26.26 -10.36
CA LEU A 30 48.51 25.27 -11.29
C LEU A 30 48.17 23.96 -10.59
N GLN A 31 49.06 23.45 -9.74
CA GLN A 31 48.81 22.23 -8.96
C GLN A 31 47.59 22.41 -8.04
N THR A 32 47.45 23.57 -7.41
CA THR A 32 46.30 23.88 -6.54
C THR A 32 44.99 23.85 -7.34
N ARG A 33 44.97 24.41 -8.55
CA ARG A 33 43.79 24.37 -9.43
C ARG A 33 43.44 22.96 -9.86
N ILE A 34 44.44 22.12 -10.16
CA ILE A 34 44.22 20.72 -10.52
C ILE A 34 43.60 19.97 -9.34
N ILE A 35 44.15 20.10 -8.13
CA ILE A 35 43.61 19.45 -6.93
C ILE A 35 42.19 19.93 -6.63
N GLN A 36 41.91 21.23 -6.78
CA GLN A 36 40.56 21.78 -6.62
C GLN A 36 39.60 21.19 -7.65
N ALA A 37 40.01 21.11 -8.92
CA ALA A 37 39.20 20.49 -9.97
C ALA A 37 38.94 19.00 -9.68
N GLU A 38 39.95 18.23 -9.30
CA GLU A 38 39.82 16.82 -8.92
C GLU A 38 38.89 16.65 -7.71
N ALA A 39 38.98 17.51 -6.70
CA ALA A 39 38.07 17.49 -5.55
C ALA A 39 36.62 17.75 -5.98
N THR A 40 36.37 18.71 -6.88
CA THR A 40 35.03 18.96 -7.42
C THR A 40 34.50 17.78 -8.24
N VAL A 41 35.34 17.13 -9.05
CA VAL A 41 34.95 15.95 -9.83
C VAL A 41 34.64 14.78 -8.91
N LYS A 42 35.47 14.52 -7.90
CA LYS A 42 35.27 13.42 -6.95
C LYS A 42 34.02 13.62 -6.10
N THR A 43 33.75 14.84 -5.66
CA THR A 43 32.53 15.16 -4.91
C THR A 43 31.28 15.02 -5.79
N ALA A 44 31.33 15.49 -7.04
CA ALA A 44 30.25 15.29 -8.01
C ALA A 44 30.03 13.79 -8.31
N GLN A 45 31.09 13.01 -8.48
CA GLN A 45 31.00 11.57 -8.71
C GLN A 45 30.35 10.87 -7.50
N ALA A 46 30.80 11.16 -6.28
CA ALA A 46 30.21 10.59 -5.07
C ALA A 46 28.73 10.96 -4.91
N GLN A 47 28.34 12.20 -5.25
CA GLN A 47 26.93 12.62 -5.26
C GLN A 47 26.12 11.86 -6.31
N SER A 48 26.66 11.67 -7.51
CA SER A 48 25.99 10.90 -8.57
C SER A 48 25.84 9.42 -8.22
N GLU A 49 26.85 8.81 -7.62
CA GLU A 49 26.80 7.42 -7.15
C GLU A 49 25.80 7.27 -6.01
N ALA A 50 25.77 8.20 -5.06
CA ALA A 50 24.77 8.20 -3.98
C ALA A 50 23.35 8.32 -4.55
N GLN A 51 23.12 9.26 -5.48
CA GLN A 51 21.82 9.42 -6.15
C GLN A 51 21.41 8.14 -6.89
N TYR A 52 22.33 7.54 -7.66
CA TYR A 52 22.05 6.30 -8.38
C TYR A 52 21.71 5.15 -7.42
N ARG A 53 22.45 4.99 -6.32
CA ARG A 53 22.16 3.97 -5.31
C ARG A 53 20.80 4.19 -4.64
N THR A 54 20.47 5.43 -4.28
CA THR A 54 19.15 5.74 -3.70
C THR A 54 18.02 5.48 -4.69
N ALA A 55 18.20 5.82 -5.96
CA ALA A 55 17.21 5.54 -7.00
C ALA A 55 17.03 4.02 -7.22
N GLN A 56 18.13 3.24 -7.18
CA GLN A 56 18.05 1.78 -7.25
C GLN A 56 17.31 1.19 -6.05
N GLU A 57 17.61 1.63 -4.84
CA GLU A 57 16.92 1.15 -3.63
C GLU A 57 15.43 1.51 -3.65
N GLN A 58 15.08 2.74 -4.07
CA GLN A 58 13.69 3.16 -4.25
C GLN A 58 12.98 2.31 -5.32
N SER A 59 13.62 2.04 -6.45
CA SER A 59 13.05 1.19 -7.49
C SER A 59 12.82 -0.25 -7.00
N LYS A 60 13.76 -0.81 -6.25
CA LYS A 60 13.66 -2.14 -5.67
C LYS A 60 12.53 -2.20 -4.64
N ALA A 61 12.44 -1.19 -3.76
CA ALA A 61 11.36 -1.10 -2.77
C ALA A 61 9.99 -0.97 -3.45
N ALA A 62 9.88 -0.18 -4.52
CA ALA A 62 8.64 -0.05 -5.28
C ALA A 62 8.23 -1.37 -5.95
N ILE A 63 9.18 -2.12 -6.50
CA ILE A 63 8.93 -3.46 -7.08
C ILE A 63 8.45 -4.44 -6.00
N GLU A 64 9.07 -4.42 -4.81
CA GLU A 64 8.65 -5.30 -3.71
C GLU A 64 7.23 -4.96 -3.21
N VAL A 65 6.91 -3.67 -3.07
CA VAL A 65 5.55 -3.23 -2.71
C VAL A 65 4.54 -3.69 -3.76
N ALA A 66 4.83 -3.50 -5.05
CA ALA A 66 3.99 -3.97 -6.14
C ALA A 66 3.81 -5.51 -6.12
N HIS A 67 4.85 -6.26 -5.78
CA HIS A 67 4.76 -7.72 -5.64
C HIS A 67 3.85 -8.13 -4.47
N ARG A 68 4.00 -7.47 -3.31
CA ARG A 68 3.17 -7.73 -2.13
C ARG A 68 1.70 -7.40 -2.39
N GLU A 69 1.43 -6.30 -3.09
CA GLU A 69 0.07 -5.94 -3.52
C GLU A 69 -0.50 -6.98 -4.50
N ALA A 70 0.30 -7.46 -5.46
CA ALA A 70 -0.12 -8.51 -6.38
C ALA A 70 -0.41 -9.85 -5.66
N GLU A 71 0.37 -10.22 -4.64
CA GLU A 71 0.10 -11.39 -3.80
C GLU A 71 -1.18 -11.24 -2.99
N LEU A 72 -1.40 -10.07 -2.37
CA LEU A 72 -2.61 -9.79 -1.63
C LEU A 72 -3.83 -9.85 -2.55
N GLN A 73 -3.74 -9.27 -3.75
CA GLN A 73 -4.79 -9.36 -4.76
C GLN A 73 -5.09 -10.81 -5.13
N LYS A 74 -4.06 -11.65 -5.34
CA LYS A 74 -4.27 -13.09 -5.58
C LYS A 74 -5.03 -13.76 -4.44
N GLN A 75 -4.61 -13.53 -3.19
CA GLN A 75 -5.32 -14.10 -2.03
C GLN A 75 -6.77 -13.62 -1.96
N THR A 76 -7.05 -12.32 -2.22
CA THR A 76 -8.43 -11.82 -2.26
C THR A 76 -9.23 -12.49 -3.36
N THR A 77 -8.69 -12.64 -4.58
CA THR A 77 -9.38 -13.32 -5.67
C THR A 77 -9.63 -14.81 -5.36
N GLU A 78 -8.70 -15.50 -4.72
CA GLU A 78 -8.89 -16.89 -4.28
C GLU A 78 -10.02 -17.00 -3.26
N THR A 79 -10.08 -16.09 -2.27
CA THR A 79 -11.18 -16.07 -1.31
C THR A 79 -12.53 -15.78 -1.96
N GLU A 80 -12.58 -14.88 -2.94
CA GLU A 80 -13.79 -14.61 -3.71
C GLU A 80 -14.22 -15.82 -4.53
N ILE A 81 -13.28 -16.52 -5.19
CA ILE A 81 -13.56 -17.75 -5.94
C ILE A 81 -14.15 -18.82 -5.02
N LEU A 82 -13.51 -19.08 -3.87
CA LEU A 82 -13.99 -20.06 -2.90
C LEU A 82 -15.38 -19.70 -2.37
N LYS A 83 -15.65 -18.41 -2.11
CA LYS A 83 -16.97 -17.93 -1.72
C LYS A 83 -18.01 -18.19 -2.82
N ARG A 84 -17.68 -17.88 -4.08
CA ARG A 84 -18.58 -18.14 -5.23
C ARG A 84 -18.83 -19.63 -5.45
N GLU A 85 -17.86 -20.49 -5.15
CA GLU A 85 -18.07 -21.94 -5.18
C GLU A 85 -18.97 -22.43 -4.06
N ALA A 86 -18.80 -21.92 -2.83
CA ALA A 86 -19.67 -22.23 -1.71
C ALA A 86 -21.11 -21.77 -1.97
N GLU A 87 -21.30 -20.54 -2.47
CA GLU A 87 -22.61 -20.02 -2.88
C GLU A 87 -23.25 -20.90 -3.96
N ARG A 88 -22.49 -21.34 -4.97
CA ARG A 88 -22.98 -22.26 -6.00
C ARG A 88 -23.43 -23.61 -5.43
N LYS A 89 -22.72 -24.16 -4.46
CA LYS A 89 -23.12 -25.43 -3.79
C LYS A 89 -24.42 -25.26 -3.00
N ILE A 90 -24.61 -24.12 -2.33
CA ILE A 90 -25.85 -23.83 -1.61
C ILE A 90 -27.02 -23.70 -2.60
N ILE A 91 -26.84 -22.96 -3.70
CA ILE A 91 -27.87 -22.80 -4.73
C ILE A 91 -28.21 -24.15 -5.37
N ALA A 92 -27.21 -24.99 -5.66
CA ALA A 92 -27.44 -26.33 -6.19
C ALA A 92 -28.23 -27.21 -5.21
N ALA A 93 -27.85 -27.24 -3.93
CA ALA A 93 -28.57 -28.00 -2.91
C ALA A 93 -30.00 -27.47 -2.68
N GLN A 94 -30.22 -26.16 -2.77
CA GLN A 94 -31.55 -25.56 -2.70
C GLN A 94 -32.39 -25.93 -3.93
N ALA A 95 -31.81 -25.86 -5.13
CA ALA A 95 -32.48 -26.27 -6.37
C ALA A 95 -32.85 -27.76 -6.35
N ASP A 96 -31.96 -28.63 -5.85
CA ASP A 96 -32.24 -30.06 -5.69
C ASP A 96 -33.35 -30.31 -4.64
N ALA A 97 -33.33 -29.57 -3.52
CA ALA A 97 -34.36 -29.67 -2.49
C ALA A 97 -35.74 -29.17 -3.00
N GLU A 98 -35.77 -28.11 -3.80
CA GLU A 98 -36.99 -27.62 -4.45
C GLU A 98 -37.49 -28.59 -5.53
N ALA A 99 -36.58 -29.18 -6.31
CA ALA A 99 -36.92 -30.22 -7.29
C ALA A 99 -37.51 -31.46 -6.61
N ALA A 100 -36.94 -31.93 -5.51
CA ALA A 100 -37.46 -33.04 -4.74
C ALA A 100 -38.83 -32.74 -4.11
N LYS A 101 -39.04 -31.50 -3.63
CA LYS A 101 -40.36 -31.06 -3.12
C LYS A 101 -41.40 -31.02 -4.23
N MET A 102 -41.07 -30.48 -5.40
CA MET A 102 -41.99 -30.50 -6.54
C MET A 102 -42.27 -31.92 -7.00
N ALA A 103 -41.27 -32.79 -7.07
CA ALA A 103 -41.47 -34.21 -7.36
C ALA A 103 -42.43 -34.85 -6.34
N GLY A 104 -42.19 -34.70 -5.04
CA GLY A 104 -43.06 -35.26 -3.99
C GLY A 104 -44.49 -34.70 -4.02
N LEU A 105 -44.66 -33.40 -4.31
CA LEU A 105 -45.97 -32.78 -4.48
C LEU A 105 -46.71 -33.33 -5.72
N THR A 106 -46.01 -33.50 -6.85
CA THR A 106 -46.62 -34.10 -8.06
C THR A 106 -46.98 -35.56 -7.84
N GLU A 107 -46.15 -36.34 -7.14
CA GLU A 107 -46.47 -37.72 -6.76
C GLU A 107 -47.69 -37.81 -5.82
N ALA A 108 -47.78 -36.91 -4.84
CA ALA A 108 -48.93 -36.81 -3.94
C ALA A 108 -50.22 -36.42 -4.67
N GLU A 109 -50.16 -35.50 -5.63
CA GLU A 109 -51.29 -35.14 -6.48
C GLU A 109 -51.73 -36.29 -7.39
N ILE A 110 -50.77 -37.02 -7.98
CA ILE A 110 -51.05 -38.22 -8.78
C ILE A 110 -51.70 -39.31 -7.91
N MET A 111 -51.23 -39.53 -6.68
CA MET A 111 -51.85 -40.48 -5.76
C MET A 111 -53.26 -40.06 -5.34
N ARG A 112 -53.49 -38.77 -5.10
CA ARG A 112 -54.83 -38.22 -4.81
C ARG A 112 -55.76 -38.34 -6.02
N ALA A 113 -55.27 -38.13 -7.24
CA ALA A 113 -56.04 -38.28 -8.47
C ALA A 113 -56.38 -39.75 -8.79
N LYS A 114 -55.50 -40.70 -8.43
CA LYS A 114 -55.77 -42.14 -8.52
C LYS A 114 -56.78 -42.65 -7.47
N GLY A 115 -57.31 -41.78 -6.60
CA GLY A 115 -58.44 -42.08 -5.72
C GLY A 115 -58.08 -42.76 -4.40
N TYR A 116 -56.79 -42.83 -4.03
CA TYR A 116 -56.38 -43.33 -2.71
C TYR A 116 -56.76 -42.31 -1.63
N ASN A 117 -57.68 -42.67 -0.73
CA ASN A 117 -58.06 -41.82 0.39
C ASN A 117 -56.96 -41.84 1.46
N GLN A 118 -56.68 -40.68 2.05
CA GLN A 118 -55.59 -40.49 3.03
C GLN A 118 -55.61 -41.47 4.21
N LYS A 119 -56.77 -42.05 4.55
CA LYS A 119 -56.93 -43.04 5.61
C LYS A 119 -56.31 -44.40 5.28
N ASP A 120 -56.33 -44.83 4.02
CA ASP A 120 -55.82 -46.14 3.60
C ASP A 120 -54.29 -46.13 3.49
N VAL A 121 -53.72 -45.01 3.06
CA VAL A 121 -52.26 -44.81 3.02
C VAL A 121 -51.69 -44.76 4.43
N LEU A 122 -52.37 -44.06 5.36
CA LEU A 122 -51.98 -44.03 6.78
C LEU A 122 -52.11 -45.40 7.45
N GLN A 123 -53.16 -46.18 7.16
CA GLN A 123 -53.31 -47.52 7.72
C GLN A 123 -52.25 -48.48 7.19
N ALA A 124 -51.91 -48.40 5.90
CA ALA A 124 -50.84 -49.19 5.31
C ALA A 124 -49.46 -48.82 5.90
N GLU A 125 -49.17 -47.53 6.11
CA GLU A 125 -47.92 -47.07 6.72
C GLU A 125 -47.83 -47.42 8.20
N VAL A 126 -48.91 -47.22 8.98
CA VAL A 126 -48.97 -47.61 10.38
C VAL A 126 -48.84 -49.12 10.52
N GLN A 127 -49.47 -49.91 9.65
CA GLN A 127 -49.35 -51.38 9.68
C GLN A 127 -47.97 -51.86 9.22
N LYS A 128 -47.32 -51.16 8.29
CA LYS A 128 -45.94 -51.42 7.87
C LYS A 128 -44.94 -51.08 8.98
N ALA A 129 -45.05 -49.91 9.60
CA ALA A 129 -44.23 -49.50 10.74
C ALA A 129 -44.48 -50.38 11.98
N TYR A 130 -45.71 -50.85 12.20
CA TYR A 130 -46.06 -51.80 13.26
C TYR A 130 -45.50 -53.20 12.98
N ALA A 131 -45.52 -53.65 11.72
CA ALA A 131 -44.88 -54.92 11.32
C ALA A 131 -43.35 -54.87 11.47
N GLU A 132 -42.72 -53.74 11.15
CA GLU A 132 -41.28 -53.53 11.36
C GLU A 132 -40.94 -53.34 12.85
N GLY A 133 -41.82 -52.73 13.66
CA GLY A 133 -41.66 -52.52 15.10
C GLY A 133 -41.90 -53.74 15.99
N ILE A 134 -42.71 -54.71 15.56
CA ILE A 134 -42.92 -55.99 16.26
C ILE A 134 -41.94 -57.08 15.80
N GLY A 135 -41.28 -56.90 14.65
CA GLY A 135 -40.29 -57.85 14.10
C GLY A 135 -38.94 -57.87 14.83
N ASN A 136 -38.66 -56.96 15.77
CA ASN A 136 -37.33 -56.83 16.38
C ASN A 136 -37.29 -56.70 17.92
N MET A 137 -38.34 -57.13 18.63
CA MET A 137 -38.29 -57.36 20.09
C MET A 137 -38.64 -58.82 20.41
N GLY A 138 -37.70 -59.72 20.11
CA GLY A 138 -37.65 -61.06 20.73
C GLY A 138 -37.06 -60.98 22.14
N PRO A 139 -37.32 -61.95 23.03
CA PRO A 139 -36.93 -61.91 24.43
C PRO A 139 -35.44 -62.27 24.57
N GLU A 140 -34.56 -61.32 24.33
CA GLU A 140 -33.13 -61.48 24.62
C GLU A 140 -32.53 -60.20 25.21
N VAL A 141 -33.14 -59.70 26.30
CA VAL A 141 -32.38 -59.02 27.35
C VAL A 141 -31.78 -60.11 28.23
N SER A 142 -30.81 -60.83 27.70
CA SER A 142 -29.86 -61.58 28.51
C SER A 142 -28.53 -61.66 27.79
N ASN A 143 -27.60 -60.89 28.33
CA ASN A 143 -26.16 -61.13 28.26
C ASN A 143 -25.43 -60.82 26.93
N GLY A 144 -24.83 -59.63 26.89
CA GLY A 144 -23.49 -59.46 26.32
C GLY A 144 -23.42 -58.97 24.87
N GLY A 145 -23.15 -57.67 24.72
CA GLY A 145 -22.22 -57.18 23.69
C GLY A 145 -22.80 -56.76 22.33
N GLY A 146 -22.92 -55.45 22.14
CA GLY A 146 -22.61 -54.75 20.89
C GLY A 146 -23.63 -54.85 19.75
N GLY A 147 -24.40 -53.78 19.53
CA GLY A 147 -25.16 -53.64 18.28
C GLY A 147 -26.28 -52.60 18.33
N SER A 148 -25.93 -51.37 17.96
CA SER A 148 -26.77 -50.29 17.42
C SER A 148 -28.30 -50.40 17.56
N SER A 149 -28.88 -49.60 18.46
CA SER A 149 -30.31 -49.29 18.50
C SER A 149 -30.54 -47.82 18.11
N ILE A 150 -31.38 -47.63 17.09
CA ILE A 150 -31.95 -46.40 16.51
C ILE A 150 -32.67 -45.44 17.49
N VAL A 151 -32.67 -45.76 18.79
CA VAL A 151 -33.09 -44.84 19.88
C VAL A 151 -31.94 -43.93 20.33
N GLY A 152 -30.69 -44.27 20.00
CA GLY A 152 -29.51 -43.47 20.34
C GLY A 152 -29.31 -42.20 19.50
N ASP A 153 -29.89 -42.12 18.30
CA ASP A 153 -29.60 -41.04 17.35
C ASP A 153 -30.68 -39.95 17.27
N MET A 154 -31.86 -40.17 17.89
CA MET A 154 -32.90 -39.14 17.96
C MET A 154 -32.70 -38.16 19.15
N MET A 155 -31.80 -38.48 20.08
CA MET A 155 -31.38 -37.57 21.16
C MET A 155 -30.12 -36.75 20.81
N GLY A 156 -29.50 -37.00 19.65
CA GLY A 156 -28.31 -36.29 19.15
C GLY A 156 -28.62 -35.01 18.35
N LEU A 157 -29.80 -34.95 17.71
CA LEU A 157 -30.25 -33.76 16.97
C LEU A 157 -30.95 -32.69 17.84
N GLY A 158 -31.08 -32.92 19.14
CA GLY A 158 -31.61 -31.95 20.11
C GLY A 158 -30.52 -31.07 20.76
N VAL A 159 -29.24 -31.38 20.58
CA VAL A 159 -28.11 -30.67 21.20
C VAL A 159 -27.52 -29.60 20.26
N GLY A 160 -27.90 -29.59 18.98
CA GLY A 160 -27.43 -28.60 17.99
C GLY A 160 -28.08 -27.22 18.11
N MET A 161 -29.28 -27.12 18.70
CA MET A 161 -30.01 -25.84 18.84
C MET A 161 -29.91 -25.22 20.25
N ALA A 162 -29.39 -25.96 21.24
CA ALA A 162 -29.03 -25.42 22.55
C ALA A 162 -27.59 -24.84 22.57
N ALA A 163 -26.68 -25.41 21.78
CA ALA A 163 -25.29 -24.94 21.69
C ALA A 163 -25.13 -23.62 20.90
N ALA A 164 -26.08 -23.29 20.02
CA ALA A 164 -26.12 -22.00 19.33
C ALA A 164 -26.41 -20.81 20.26
N ASN A 165 -27.08 -21.05 21.40
CA ASN A 165 -27.40 -20.01 22.39
C ASN A 165 -26.28 -19.80 23.43
N ALA A 166 -25.32 -20.72 23.52
CA ALA A 166 -24.19 -20.65 24.45
C ALA A 166 -22.95 -19.93 23.89
N ILE A 167 -22.91 -19.66 22.57
CA ILE A 167 -21.78 -18.99 21.90
C ILE A 167 -22.05 -17.48 21.67
N MET A 168 -23.28 -17.02 21.94
CA MET A 168 -23.71 -15.63 21.77
C MET A 168 -22.89 -14.58 22.58
N PRO A 169 -22.46 -14.80 23.83
CA PRO A 169 -21.68 -13.77 24.56
C PRO A 169 -20.21 -13.68 24.11
N GLN A 170 -19.67 -14.69 23.40
CA GLN A 170 -18.25 -14.71 23.00
C GLN A 170 -18.00 -14.04 21.64
N ILE A 171 -19.03 -13.94 20.77
CA ILE A 171 -18.98 -13.13 19.53
C ILE A 171 -19.20 -11.64 19.82
N GLY A 172 -19.90 -11.29 20.91
CA GLY A 172 -20.09 -9.91 21.35
C GLY A 172 -18.78 -9.19 21.75
N ASN A 173 -17.82 -9.92 22.34
CA ASN A 173 -16.52 -9.35 22.74
C ASN A 173 -15.50 -9.24 21.59
N MET A 174 -15.73 -9.91 20.45
CA MET A 174 -14.84 -9.81 19.28
C MET A 174 -15.30 -8.71 18.29
N MET A 175 -16.59 -8.34 18.33
CA MET A 175 -17.18 -7.27 17.50
C MET A 175 -17.42 -5.98 18.31
N GLN A 176 -16.54 -5.67 19.25
CA GLN A 176 -16.41 -4.35 19.89
C GLN A 176 -14.99 -3.77 19.79
N GLY A 177 -14.11 -4.41 19.01
CA GLY A 177 -12.72 -3.97 18.81
C GLY A 177 -12.45 -3.14 17.55
N ILE A 178 -13.45 -2.98 16.66
CA ILE A 178 -13.28 -2.32 15.36
C ILE A 178 -14.46 -1.38 15.13
N GLY A 179 -14.36 -0.15 15.61
CA GLY A 179 -15.28 0.91 15.19
C GLY A 179 -15.54 1.99 16.23
N ALA A 180 -15.03 3.18 15.92
CA ALA A 180 -15.33 4.47 16.54
C ALA A 180 -14.69 4.74 17.91
N GLN A 181 -13.64 5.57 17.90
CA GLN A 181 -13.63 6.80 18.71
C GLN A 181 -12.66 7.82 18.10
N GLN A 182 -13.11 9.08 18.07
CA GLN A 182 -12.49 10.27 17.49
C GLN A 182 -11.03 10.55 17.92
N PRO A 183 -10.25 11.26 17.08
CA PRO A 183 -9.07 11.99 17.54
C PRO A 183 -9.45 13.38 18.05
N ALA A 184 -9.15 13.64 19.33
CA ALA A 184 -9.12 14.95 19.96
C ALA A 184 -7.76 15.14 20.65
N ASP A 185 -7.25 16.35 20.54
CA ASP A 185 -5.91 16.84 20.90
C ASP A 185 -5.49 16.61 22.36
N ASN A 186 -4.21 16.24 22.60
CA ASN A 186 -3.24 17.00 23.41
C ASN A 186 -1.87 16.29 23.51
N ASN A 187 -0.80 16.97 23.06
CA ASN A 187 0.55 17.12 23.65
C ASN A 187 1.23 15.93 24.39
N THR A 188 2.51 15.57 24.22
CA THR A 188 3.76 16.32 23.99
C THR A 188 4.91 15.36 23.61
N ALA A 189 5.77 15.70 22.64
CA ALA A 189 7.23 15.51 22.69
C ALA A 189 7.88 16.20 21.47
N ALA A 190 9.01 16.88 21.71
CA ALA A 190 9.53 17.99 20.90
C ALA A 190 10.07 17.61 19.51
N ALA A 191 9.63 18.37 18.50
CA ALA A 191 10.27 18.49 17.20
C ALA A 191 10.92 19.89 17.07
N PRO A 192 12.04 20.04 16.34
CA PRO A 192 12.71 21.32 16.19
C PRO A 192 11.86 22.32 15.40
N ALA A 193 12.01 23.60 15.74
CA ALA A 193 11.23 24.72 15.22
C ALA A 193 11.25 24.87 13.68
N ALA A 194 10.16 25.43 13.15
CA ALA A 194 9.76 25.62 11.76
C ALA A 194 10.76 26.42 10.87
N PRO A 195 10.46 26.48 9.56
CA PRO A 195 10.24 27.80 8.99
C PRO A 195 8.83 27.94 8.41
N SER A 196 8.29 29.15 8.56
CA SER A 196 7.03 29.64 8.02
C SER A 196 6.81 29.25 6.55
N ALA A 197 5.65 28.64 6.27
CA ALA A 197 5.22 28.32 4.91
C ALA A 197 4.83 29.62 4.19
N ASP A 198 5.81 30.25 3.55
CA ASP A 198 5.60 31.26 2.52
C ASP A 198 4.85 30.62 1.34
N THR A 199 3.54 30.76 1.36
CA THR A 199 2.65 30.34 0.28
C THR A 199 2.58 31.41 -0.81
N TRP A 200 2.47 31.01 -2.07
CA TRP A 200 2.35 31.96 -3.19
C TRP A 200 1.24 31.55 -4.16
N ASP A 201 0.67 32.55 -4.83
CA ASP A 201 -0.39 32.34 -5.81
C ASP A 201 0.18 32.28 -7.23
N CYS A 202 -0.14 31.22 -7.95
CA CYS A 202 0.33 30.98 -9.29
C CYS A 202 -0.59 31.60 -10.33
N THR A 203 -0.01 32.13 -11.41
CA THR A 203 -0.72 32.74 -12.55
C THR A 203 -1.65 31.77 -13.28
N CYS A 204 -1.46 30.45 -13.10
CA CYS A 204 -2.37 29.42 -13.61
C CYS A 204 -3.69 29.30 -12.80
N GLY A 205 -3.86 30.08 -11.73
CA GLY A 205 -5.04 30.07 -10.86
C GLY A 205 -4.89 29.23 -9.59
N ASN A 206 -3.78 28.52 -9.41
CA ASN A 206 -3.52 27.73 -8.20
C ASN A 206 -3.03 28.63 -7.06
N LYS A 207 -3.79 28.73 -5.98
CA LYS A 207 -3.49 29.58 -4.82
C LYS A 207 -2.84 28.78 -3.70
N GLY A 208 -2.03 29.43 -2.87
CA GLY A 208 -1.45 28.80 -1.70
C GLY A 208 -0.39 27.74 -2.00
N VAL A 209 0.36 27.90 -3.10
CA VAL A 209 1.43 26.96 -3.49
C VAL A 209 2.57 27.03 -2.47
N VAL A 210 3.00 25.87 -1.99
CA VAL A 210 4.16 25.71 -1.10
C VAL A 210 5.34 25.17 -1.90
N GLY A 211 6.49 25.83 -1.82
CA GLY A 211 7.72 25.44 -2.54
C GLY A 211 8.05 26.36 -3.72
N ASN A 212 9.13 26.04 -4.45
CA ASN A 212 9.67 26.90 -5.51
C ASN A 212 8.96 26.77 -6.86
N PHE A 213 8.09 25.77 -7.04
CA PHE A 213 7.42 25.49 -8.30
C PHE A 213 5.94 25.17 -8.05
N CYS A 214 5.08 25.54 -9.00
CA CYS A 214 3.67 25.24 -8.93
C CYS A 214 3.43 23.75 -9.15
N ASN A 215 2.78 23.08 -8.20
CA ASN A 215 2.41 21.67 -8.30
C ASN A 215 1.40 21.38 -9.45
N ASN A 216 0.75 22.41 -10.00
CA ASN A 216 -0.26 22.24 -11.04
C ASN A 216 0.29 22.53 -12.45
N CYS A 217 1.10 23.58 -12.63
CA CYS A 217 1.60 23.97 -13.95
C CYS A 217 3.13 23.94 -14.10
N GLY A 218 3.88 23.64 -13.03
CA GLY A 218 5.34 23.64 -13.03
C GLY A 218 5.99 25.03 -13.13
N ALA A 219 5.21 26.11 -13.18
CA ALA A 219 5.76 27.47 -13.23
C ALA A 219 6.58 27.75 -11.95
N PRO A 220 7.75 28.40 -12.05
CA PRO A 220 8.52 28.78 -10.88
C PRO A 220 7.77 29.84 -10.07
N ARG A 221 7.99 29.86 -8.76
CA ARG A 221 7.50 30.88 -7.85
C ARG A 221 7.86 32.26 -8.44
N PRO A 222 6.91 33.19 -8.58
CA PRO A 222 7.22 34.58 -8.89
C PRO A 222 8.15 35.06 -7.81
N THR A 223 9.43 35.16 -8.15
CA THR A 223 10.42 35.75 -7.27
C THR A 223 9.93 37.17 -7.08
N GLN A 224 9.37 37.49 -5.91
CA GLN A 224 9.27 38.88 -5.51
C GLN A 224 10.72 39.37 -5.48
N GLU A 225 11.09 40.04 -6.57
CA GLU A 225 12.39 40.65 -6.76
C GLU A 225 12.53 41.68 -5.64
N SER A 226 13.08 41.24 -4.51
CA SER A 226 13.58 42.12 -3.47
C SER A 226 14.83 42.78 -4.04
N ARG A 227 14.56 43.73 -4.94
CA ARG A 227 15.52 44.70 -5.46
C ARG A 227 16.04 45.45 -4.26
N TRP A 228 17.35 45.47 -4.12
CA TRP A 228 18.00 46.23 -3.07
C TRP A 228 18.97 47.22 -3.70
N ASP A 229 19.12 48.35 -3.03
CA ASP A 229 20.04 49.40 -3.42
C ASP A 229 21.32 49.21 -2.62
N CYS A 230 22.46 49.15 -3.30
CA CYS A 230 23.75 49.01 -2.67
C CYS A 230 24.32 50.38 -2.28
N SER A 231 25.05 50.41 -1.17
CA SER A 231 25.79 51.58 -0.68
C SER A 231 26.80 52.16 -1.69
N CYS A 232 27.20 51.38 -2.71
CA CYS A 232 28.02 51.87 -3.82
C CYS A 232 27.26 52.75 -4.84
N GLY A 233 25.95 52.94 -4.66
CA GLY A 233 25.10 53.76 -5.54
C GLY A 233 24.33 52.96 -6.60
N GLN A 234 24.61 51.67 -6.75
CA GLN A 234 23.89 50.81 -7.69
C GLN A 234 22.51 50.44 -7.13
N LYS A 235 21.46 50.84 -7.84
CA LYS A 235 20.06 50.58 -7.47
C LYS A 235 19.49 49.38 -8.22
N GLY A 236 18.48 48.76 -7.64
CA GLY A 236 17.72 47.71 -8.32
C GLY A 236 18.50 46.40 -8.53
N ILE A 237 19.37 46.01 -7.59
CA ILE A 237 20.19 44.81 -7.73
C ILE A 237 19.36 43.55 -7.50
N PHE A 238 19.50 42.59 -8.41
CA PHE A 238 18.94 41.25 -8.31
C PHE A 238 19.97 40.28 -7.73
N GLY A 239 19.54 39.45 -6.77
CA GLY A 239 20.43 38.47 -6.11
C GLY A 239 21.09 38.99 -4.84
N ASN A 240 22.00 38.17 -4.29
CA ASN A 240 22.59 38.37 -2.96
C ASN A 240 23.81 39.30 -2.93
N PHE A 241 24.40 39.60 -4.09
CA PHE A 241 25.63 40.38 -4.23
C PHE A 241 25.48 41.51 -5.24
N CYS A 242 26.16 42.62 -5.01
CA CYS A 242 26.20 43.74 -5.94
C CYS A 242 27.08 43.42 -7.14
N ASN A 243 26.54 43.50 -8.36
CA ASN A 243 27.31 43.27 -9.60
C ASN A 243 28.41 44.30 -9.85
N ASN A 244 28.36 45.46 -9.19
CA ASN A 244 29.35 46.53 -9.36
C ASN A 244 30.49 46.43 -8.34
N CYS A 245 30.16 46.22 -7.05
CA CYS A 245 31.16 46.26 -5.97
C CYS A 245 31.33 44.94 -5.19
N GLY A 246 30.58 43.89 -5.55
CA GLY A 246 30.67 42.56 -4.91
C GLY A 246 30.14 42.47 -3.48
N LYS A 247 29.72 43.57 -2.85
CA LYS A 247 29.18 43.57 -1.49
C LYS A 247 27.90 42.74 -1.39
N LYS A 248 27.76 42.01 -0.28
CA LYS A 248 26.55 41.24 0.01
C LYS A 248 25.43 42.19 0.45
N ARG A 249 24.20 41.79 0.18
CA ARG A 249 22.99 42.50 0.64
C ARG A 249 23.03 42.69 2.17
N GLY A 250 23.05 43.94 2.62
CA GLY A 250 23.03 44.31 4.05
C GLY A 250 24.36 44.75 4.68
N GLU A 251 25.45 44.84 3.89
CA GLU A 251 26.80 45.28 4.33
C GLU A 251 27.28 46.61 3.70
#